data_AF-A0A962QLV6-F1
#
_entry.id   AF-A0A962QLV6-F1
#
_cell.length_a   1.000
_cell.length_b   1.000
_cell.length_c   1.000
_cell.angle_alpha   90.00
_cell.angle_beta   90.00
_cell.angle_gamma   90.00
#
_symmetry.space_group_name_H-M   'P 1'
#
loop_
_entity.id
_entity.type
_entity.pdbx_description
1 polymer ?
#
loop_
_entity_poly.entity_id
_entity_poly.type
_entity_poly.pdbx_seq_one_letter_code
_entity_poly.pdbx_strand_id
1 'polypeptide(L)'
;MYIDALSIAAILMTVLLVVAIVLMIRGQQKTAGEVDRLRAQIDLMEQHVALPSHASREMCCAIRRIYPNALHGVDYQLADDGEGPYIKEWLLEHPIPEPHHIEHAISEYREMMRESNYRELRRSAYPSIGDQLDALYKWRKGNDAALQVMDDHIDRVKAKFPKPPHCEDACEH
;
A
#
# COMPACT_ATOMS: atom_id res chain seq x y z
N MET A 1 13.78 4.44 69.63
CA MET A 1 14.21 4.72 68.24
C MET A 1 13.31 5.83 67.71
N TYR A 2 13.82 7.06 67.65
CA TYR A 2 13.10 8.17 67.01
C TYR A 2 13.40 8.10 65.51
N ILE A 3 12.36 8.14 64.69
CA ILE A 3 12.53 8.27 63.24
C ILE A 3 12.65 9.76 62.97
N ASP A 4 13.84 10.20 62.56
CA ASP A 4 14.09 11.60 62.24
C ASP A 4 13.23 12.05 61.05
N ALA A 5 12.79 13.31 61.07
CA ALA A 5 11.90 13.87 60.06
C ALA A 5 12.44 13.70 58.62
N LEU A 6 13.77 13.67 58.46
CA LEU A 6 14.44 13.44 57.19
C LEU A 6 14.18 12.02 56.64
N SER A 7 14.17 11.02 57.52
CA SER A 7 13.88 9.62 57.17
C SER A 7 12.42 9.43 56.79
N ILE A 8 11.49 10.12 57.47
CA ILE A 8 10.07 10.12 57.12
C ILE A 8 9.86 10.73 55.72
N ALA A 9 10.52 11.87 55.44
CA ALA A 9 10.43 12.53 54.13
C ALA A 9 10.98 11.67 52.99
N ALA A 10 12.10 10.97 53.20
CA ALA A 10 12.68 10.06 52.21
C ALA A 10 11.75 8.86 51.91
N ILE A 11 11.10 8.29 52.93
CA ILE A 11 10.13 7.21 52.76
C ILE A 11 8.90 7.71 51.98
N LEU A 12 8.38 8.90 52.28
CA LEU A 12 7.24 9.45 51.55
C LEU A 12 7.56 9.71 50.07
N MET A 13 8.74 10.26 49.76
CA MET A 13 9.16 10.50 48.38
C MET A 13 9.32 9.21 47.58
N THR A 14 9.88 8.16 48.18
CA THR A 14 10.03 6.87 47.52
C THR A 14 8.69 6.20 47.26
N VAL A 15 7.75 6.26 48.22
CA VAL A 15 6.38 5.76 48.02
C VAL A 15 5.67 6.51 46.90
N LEU A 16 5.77 7.85 46.87
CA LEU A 16 5.16 8.66 45.82
C LEU A 16 5.74 8.36 44.43
N LEU A 17 7.07 8.16 44.34
CA LEU A 17 7.73 7.78 43.10
C LEU A 17 7.23 6.41 42.60
N VAL A 18 7.15 5.41 43.49
CA VAL A 18 6.65 4.07 43.14
C VAL A 18 5.19 4.14 42.67
N VAL A 19 4.34 4.89 43.36
CA VAL A 19 2.94 5.10 42.97
C VAL A 19 2.85 5.76 41.59
N ALA A 20 3.64 6.81 41.33
CA ALA A 20 3.68 7.47 40.03
C ALA A 20 4.11 6.51 38.90
N ILE A 21 5.14 5.68 39.15
CA ILE A 21 5.59 4.66 38.19
C ILE A 21 4.49 3.64 37.91
N VAL A 22 3.81 3.14 38.94
CA VAL A 22 2.70 2.17 38.77
C VAL A 22 1.54 2.78 38.00
N LEU A 23 1.19 4.04 38.25
CA LEU A 23 0.14 4.75 37.51
C LEU A 23 0.53 4.97 36.05
N MET A 24 1.79 5.32 35.76
CA MET A 24 2.28 5.42 34.38
C MET A 24 2.23 4.08 33.64
N ILE A 25 2.70 3.00 34.26
CA ILE A 25 2.67 1.65 33.65
C ILE A 25 1.22 1.23 33.35
N ARG A 26 0.29 1.44 34.28
CA ARG A 26 -1.13 1.13 34.07
C ARG A 26 -1.77 2.00 32.98
N GLY A 27 -1.41 3.28 32.90
CA GLY A 27 -1.86 4.17 31.84
C GLY A 27 -1.42 3.69 30.46
N GLN A 28 -0.15 3.30 30.31
CA GLN A 28 0.42 2.79 29.06
C GLN A 28 -0.21 1.45 28.63
N GLN A 29 -0.51 0.56 29.58
CA GLN A 29 -1.18 -0.72 29.28
C GLN A 29 -2.60 -0.52 28.74
N LYS A 30 -3.35 0.45 29.27
CA LYS A 30 -4.70 0.75 28.81
C LYS A 30 -4.71 1.28 27.38
N THR A 31 -3.78 2.16 27.04
CA THR A 31 -3.66 2.71 25.68
C THR A 31 -3.18 1.66 24.67
N ALA A 32 -2.28 0.76 25.08
CA ALA A 32 -1.82 -0.32 24.20
C ALA A 32 -2.97 -1.25 23.77
N GLY A 33 -3.82 -1.68 24.72
CA GLY A 33 -4.95 -2.55 24.41
C GLY A 33 -6.02 -1.91 23.52
N GLU A 34 -6.18 -0.59 23.57
CA GLU A 34 -7.10 0.15 22.68
C GLU A 34 -6.54 0.28 21.27
N VAL A 35 -5.24 0.57 21.15
CA VAL A 35 -4.52 0.60 19.88
C VAL A 35 -4.52 -0.77 19.20
N ASP A 36 -4.33 -1.86 19.94
CA ASP A 36 -4.34 -3.21 19.38
C ASP A 36 -5.73 -3.63 18.87
N ARG A 37 -6.81 -3.18 19.55
CA ARG A 37 -8.19 -3.40 19.07
C ARG A 37 -8.48 -2.60 17.80
N LEU A 38 -8.05 -1.34 17.74
CA LEU A 38 -8.17 -0.51 16.56
C LEU A 38 -7.39 -1.10 15.38
N ARG A 39 -6.16 -1.58 15.61
CA ARG A 39 -5.39 -2.31 14.59
C ARG A 39 -6.10 -3.56 14.10
N ALA A 40 -6.61 -4.39 15.01
CA ALA A 40 -7.35 -5.59 14.61
C ALA A 40 -8.62 -5.26 13.80
N GLN A 41 -9.28 -4.13 14.08
CA GLN A 41 -10.41 -3.66 13.26
C GLN A 41 -9.95 -3.16 11.89
N ILE A 42 -8.85 -2.42 11.82
CA ILE A 42 -8.28 -1.93 10.56
C ILE A 42 -7.82 -3.11 9.70
N ASP A 43 -7.11 -4.08 10.26
CA ASP A 43 -6.66 -5.29 9.55
C ASP A 43 -7.85 -6.07 8.96
N LEU A 44 -8.97 -6.14 9.69
CA LEU A 44 -10.19 -6.80 9.24
C LEU A 44 -10.89 -6.00 8.12
N MET A 45 -10.85 -4.66 8.18
CA MET A 45 -11.36 -3.81 7.11
C MET A 45 -10.48 -3.90 5.86
N GLU A 46 -9.15 -3.87 6.01
CA GLU A 46 -8.18 -4.01 4.91
C GLU A 46 -8.36 -5.35 4.18
N GLN A 47 -8.65 -6.44 4.91
CA GLN A 47 -8.88 -7.76 4.31
C GLN A 47 -10.11 -7.79 3.38
N HIS A 48 -11.12 -6.96 3.64
CA HIS A 48 -12.32 -6.87 2.78
C HIS A 48 -12.13 -5.93 1.57
N VAL A 49 -11.12 -5.08 1.58
CA VAL A 49 -10.82 -4.14 0.49
C VAL A 49 -9.79 -4.73 -0.48
N ALA A 50 -8.83 -5.51 0.04
CA ALA A 50 -7.78 -6.12 -0.78
C ALA A 50 -8.36 -7.10 -1.82
N LEU A 51 -8.10 -6.83 -3.10
CA LEU A 51 -8.47 -7.71 -4.22
C LEU A 51 -7.50 -8.90 -4.32
N PRO A 52 -7.93 -10.13 -3.95
CA PRO A 52 -7.01 -11.23 -3.79
C PRO A 52 -6.70 -11.94 -5.12
N SER A 53 -7.62 -11.93 -6.10
CA SER A 53 -7.47 -12.68 -7.34
C SER A 53 -7.10 -11.78 -8.53
N HIS A 54 -6.32 -12.34 -9.47
CA HIS A 54 -5.99 -11.67 -10.74
C HIS A 54 -7.27 -11.27 -11.50
N ALA A 55 -8.27 -12.14 -11.46
CA ALA A 55 -9.57 -11.87 -12.09
C ALA A 55 -10.25 -10.65 -11.44
N SER A 56 -10.25 -10.51 -10.11
CA SER A 56 -10.83 -9.33 -9.47
C SER A 56 -10.12 -8.04 -9.89
N ARG A 57 -8.80 -8.08 -10.10
CA ARG A 57 -8.03 -6.93 -10.62
C ARG A 57 -8.41 -6.60 -12.06
N GLU A 58 -8.59 -7.61 -12.92
CA GLU A 58 -9.07 -7.40 -14.29
C GLU A 58 -10.49 -6.81 -14.31
N MET A 59 -11.37 -7.25 -13.41
CA MET A 59 -12.71 -6.68 -13.29
C MET A 59 -12.67 -5.23 -12.78
N CYS A 60 -11.83 -4.93 -11.78
CA CYS A 60 -11.61 -3.57 -11.30
C CYS A 60 -11.09 -2.65 -12.43
N CYS A 61 -10.12 -3.14 -13.22
CA CYS A 61 -9.63 -2.50 -14.44
C CYS A 61 -10.76 -2.16 -15.42
N ALA A 62 -11.62 -3.13 -15.71
CA ALA A 62 -12.72 -2.98 -16.64
C ALA A 62 -13.75 -1.95 -16.15
N ILE A 63 -14.15 -2.02 -14.87
CA ILE A 63 -15.08 -1.06 -14.28
C ILE A 63 -14.52 0.35 -14.36
N ARG A 64 -13.24 0.56 -14.03
CA ARG A 64 -12.63 1.89 -14.13
C ARG A 64 -12.51 2.39 -15.57
N ARG A 65 -12.36 1.50 -16.55
CA ARG A 65 -12.37 1.91 -17.96
C ARG A 65 -13.75 2.40 -18.40
N ILE A 66 -14.82 1.82 -17.86
CA ILE A 66 -16.20 2.24 -18.12
C ILE A 66 -16.54 3.50 -17.30
N TYR A 67 -16.10 3.56 -16.04
CA TYR A 67 -16.31 4.65 -15.09
C TYR A 67 -14.96 5.15 -14.55
N PRO A 68 -14.31 6.12 -15.23
CA PRO A 68 -12.95 6.57 -14.92
C PRO A 68 -12.72 7.06 -13.48
N ASN A 69 -13.79 7.53 -12.83
CA ASN A 69 -13.77 8.08 -11.48
C ASN A 69 -14.26 7.11 -10.41
N ALA A 70 -14.68 5.89 -10.78
CA ALA A 70 -15.14 4.90 -9.82
C ALA A 70 -13.95 4.30 -9.05
N LEU A 71 -14.08 4.27 -7.72
CA LEU A 71 -13.09 3.74 -6.80
C LEU A 71 -13.60 2.46 -6.13
N HIS A 72 -12.84 1.37 -6.26
CA HIS A 72 -13.10 0.13 -5.50
C HIS A 72 -12.94 0.38 -4.01
N GLY A 73 -13.81 -0.20 -3.19
CA GLY A 73 -13.86 -0.01 -1.73
C GLY A 73 -14.61 1.25 -1.28
N VAL A 74 -14.86 2.21 -2.18
CA VAL A 74 -15.58 3.46 -1.89
C VAL A 74 -16.89 3.55 -2.67
N ASP A 75 -16.83 3.41 -3.99
CA ASP A 75 -17.95 3.57 -4.92
C ASP A 75 -18.59 2.24 -5.31
N TYR A 76 -17.83 1.16 -5.22
CA TYR A 76 -18.30 -0.20 -5.43
C TYR A 76 -17.41 -1.19 -4.68
N GLN A 77 -17.91 -2.38 -4.39
CA GLN A 77 -17.13 -3.46 -3.81
C GLN A 77 -17.23 -4.70 -4.69
N LEU A 78 -16.08 -5.31 -4.95
CA LEU A 78 -15.99 -6.64 -5.53
C LEU A 78 -15.91 -7.71 -4.46
N ALA A 79 -16.50 -8.87 -4.75
CA ALA A 79 -16.28 -10.10 -4.02
C ALA A 79 -15.92 -11.21 -5.01
N ASP A 80 -15.38 -12.32 -4.51
CA ASP A 80 -15.01 -13.49 -5.29
C ASP A 80 -15.57 -14.72 -4.56
N ASP A 81 -16.46 -15.47 -5.21
CA ASP A 81 -17.11 -16.67 -4.67
C ASP A 81 -16.39 -17.98 -5.08
N GLY A 82 -15.27 -17.87 -5.80
CA GLY A 82 -14.53 -19.01 -6.34
C GLY A 82 -14.95 -19.40 -7.76
N GLU A 83 -16.08 -18.90 -8.28
CA GLU A 83 -16.44 -18.99 -9.70
C GLU A 83 -15.95 -17.76 -10.49
N GLY A 84 -15.78 -16.64 -9.80
CA GLY A 84 -15.11 -15.46 -10.31
C GLY A 84 -15.46 -14.20 -9.52
N PRO A 85 -14.83 -13.06 -9.85
CA PRO A 85 -15.17 -11.80 -9.25
C PRO A 85 -16.55 -11.32 -9.72
N TYR A 86 -17.31 -10.74 -8.80
CA TYR A 86 -18.58 -10.07 -9.08
C TYR A 86 -18.72 -8.78 -8.28
N ILE A 87 -19.60 -7.88 -8.74
CA ILE A 87 -19.92 -6.65 -8.03
C ILE A 87 -20.87 -7.01 -6.89
N LYS A 88 -20.37 -6.97 -5.65
CA LYS A 88 -21.13 -7.22 -4.44
C LYS A 88 -21.97 -6.02 -4.04
N GLU A 89 -21.38 -4.82 -4.10
CA GLU A 89 -22.03 -3.56 -3.73
C GLU A 89 -21.75 -2.50 -4.81
N TRP A 90 -22.75 -1.69 -5.10
CA TRP A 90 -22.67 -0.58 -6.07
C TRP A 90 -23.30 0.66 -5.46
N LEU A 91 -22.49 1.69 -5.24
CA LEU A 91 -22.87 2.90 -4.49
C LEU A 91 -22.93 4.14 -5.38
N LEU A 92 -22.60 4.01 -6.67
CA LEU A 92 -22.71 5.09 -7.65
C LEU A 92 -24.16 5.32 -8.08
N GLU A 93 -24.48 6.57 -8.40
CA GLU A 93 -25.76 6.95 -9.02
C GLU A 93 -25.92 6.43 -10.45
N HIS A 94 -24.80 6.08 -11.10
CA HIS A 94 -24.77 5.50 -12.44
C HIS A 94 -25.27 4.05 -12.40
N PRO A 95 -25.87 3.52 -13.48
CA PRO A 95 -26.28 2.12 -13.51
C PRO A 95 -25.08 1.18 -13.42
N ILE A 96 -25.27 -0.01 -12.84
CA ILE A 96 -24.28 -1.08 -12.87
C ILE A 96 -23.95 -1.40 -14.34
N PRO A 97 -22.67 -1.54 -14.72
CA PRO A 97 -22.31 -1.89 -16.09
C PRO A 97 -22.85 -3.28 -16.45
N GLU A 98 -23.42 -3.38 -17.65
CA GLU A 98 -23.87 -4.67 -18.19
C GLU A 98 -22.69 -5.66 -18.34
N PRO A 99 -22.90 -6.98 -18.12
CA PRO A 99 -21.81 -7.97 -18.14
C PRO A 99 -20.96 -7.95 -19.41
N HIS A 100 -21.59 -7.79 -20.58
CA HIS A 100 -20.87 -7.77 -21.85
C HIS A 100 -19.94 -6.56 -22.02
N HIS A 101 -20.25 -5.42 -21.41
CA HIS A 101 -19.36 -4.26 -21.41
C HIS A 101 -18.12 -4.52 -20.55
N ILE A 102 -18.29 -5.20 -19.42
CA ILE A 102 -17.19 -5.60 -18.54
C ILE A 102 -16.28 -6.59 -19.27
N GLU A 103 -16.85 -7.64 -19.88
CA GLU A 103 -16.11 -8.64 -20.64
C GLU A 103 -15.32 -8.03 -21.79
N HIS A 104 -15.93 -7.11 -22.54
CA HIS A 104 -15.26 -6.39 -23.62
C HIS A 104 -14.06 -5.59 -23.09
N ALA A 105 -14.24 -4.82 -22.01
CA ALA A 105 -13.15 -4.04 -21.41
C ALA A 105 -12.02 -4.92 -20.83
N ILE A 106 -12.35 -6.09 -20.26
CA ILE A 106 -11.35 -7.09 -19.84
C ILE A 106 -10.57 -7.60 -21.05
N SER A 107 -11.25 -7.91 -22.16
CA SER A 107 -10.61 -8.39 -23.39
C SER A 107 -9.64 -7.36 -23.96
N GLU A 108 -10.06 -6.09 -24.08
CA GLU A 108 -9.19 -4.99 -24.52
C GLU A 108 -7.95 -4.86 -23.64
N TYR A 109 -8.13 -4.92 -22.31
CA TYR A 109 -7.03 -4.85 -21.36
C TYR A 109 -6.05 -5.99 -21.55
N ARG A 110 -6.54 -7.23 -21.69
CA ARG A 110 -5.69 -8.41 -21.92
C ARG A 110 -4.92 -8.32 -23.24
N GLU A 111 -5.55 -7.80 -24.29
CA GLU A 111 -4.90 -7.61 -25.60
C GLU A 111 -3.80 -6.56 -25.51
N MET A 112 -4.08 -5.39 -24.93
CA MET A 112 -3.07 -4.36 -24.68
C MET A 112 -1.89 -4.88 -23.86
N MET A 113 -2.16 -5.65 -22.80
CA MET A 113 -1.10 -6.24 -21.97
C MET A 113 -0.27 -7.28 -22.74
N ARG A 114 -0.92 -8.11 -23.57
CA ARG A 114 -0.27 -9.12 -24.42
C ARG A 114 0.61 -8.48 -25.49
N GLU A 115 0.16 -7.39 -26.10
CA GLU A 115 0.93 -6.64 -27.08
C GLU A 115 2.09 -5.87 -26.46
N SER A 116 2.00 -5.53 -25.16
CA SER A 116 3.03 -4.77 -24.47
C SER A 116 4.27 -5.64 -24.17
N ASN A 117 5.25 -5.65 -25.07
CA ASN A 117 6.57 -6.23 -24.78
C ASN A 117 7.47 -5.28 -23.94
N TYR A 118 6.87 -4.32 -23.23
CA TYR A 118 7.59 -3.24 -22.57
C TYR A 118 8.58 -3.76 -21.53
N ARG A 119 8.28 -4.88 -20.85
CA ARG A 119 9.16 -5.46 -19.83
C ARG A 119 10.47 -5.93 -20.44
N GLU A 120 10.42 -6.65 -21.56
CA GLU A 120 11.61 -7.15 -22.25
C GLU A 120 12.39 -6.01 -22.93
N LEU A 121 11.67 -5.06 -23.53
CA LEU A 121 12.27 -3.86 -24.13
C LEU A 121 12.99 -3.00 -23.08
N ARG A 122 12.40 -2.81 -21.89
CA ARG A 122 13.07 -2.11 -20.78
C ARG A 122 14.25 -2.92 -20.26
N ARG A 123 14.09 -4.23 -20.05
CA ARG A 123 15.16 -5.11 -19.55
C ARG A 123 16.40 -5.05 -20.44
N SER A 124 16.21 -5.10 -21.76
CA SER A 124 17.32 -5.03 -22.73
C SER A 124 17.93 -3.63 -22.86
N ALA A 125 17.16 -2.57 -22.57
CA ALA A 125 17.63 -1.19 -22.67
C ALA A 125 18.18 -0.61 -21.36
N TYR A 126 17.91 -1.24 -20.21
CA TYR A 126 18.44 -0.75 -18.95
C TYR A 126 19.97 -0.90 -18.88
N PRO A 127 20.64 0.02 -18.16
CA PRO A 127 22.06 -0.12 -17.83
C PRO A 127 22.34 -1.44 -17.10
N SER A 128 23.58 -1.92 -17.17
CA SER A 128 23.95 -3.16 -16.49
C SER A 128 23.78 -3.02 -14.98
N ILE A 129 23.52 -4.14 -14.28
CA ILE A 129 23.43 -4.14 -12.81
C ILE A 129 24.75 -3.65 -12.18
N GLY A 130 25.89 -3.97 -12.80
CA GLY A 130 27.20 -3.52 -12.33
C GLY A 130 27.33 -2.00 -12.33
N ASP A 131 26.93 -1.34 -13.42
CA ASP A 131 26.98 0.11 -13.54
C ASP A 131 26.04 0.79 -12.52
N GLN A 132 24.86 0.22 -12.30
CA GLN A 132 23.92 0.71 -11.29
C GLN A 132 24.49 0.61 -9.87
N LEU A 133 25.16 -0.50 -9.54
CA LEU A 133 25.79 -0.70 -8.23
C LEU A 133 27.00 0.23 -8.03
N ASP A 134 27.80 0.47 -9.06
CA ASP A 134 28.92 1.41 -9.00
C ASP A 134 28.46 2.87 -8.80
N ALA A 135 27.41 3.28 -9.52
CA ALA A 135 26.78 4.59 -9.33
C ALA A 135 26.27 4.76 -7.88
N LEU A 136 25.62 3.74 -7.33
CA LEU A 136 25.15 3.74 -5.94
C LEU A 136 26.32 3.80 -4.94
N TYR A 137 27.41 3.09 -5.20
CA TYR A 137 28.60 3.14 -4.35
C TYR A 137 29.22 4.53 -4.33
N LYS A 138 29.37 5.18 -5.50
CA LYS A 138 29.87 6.56 -5.61
C LYS A 138 28.98 7.56 -4.87
N TRP A 139 27.66 7.39 -4.98
CA TRP A 139 26.70 8.20 -4.23
C TRP A 139 26.90 8.09 -2.71
N ARG A 140 27.11 6.88 -2.18
CA ARG A 140 27.42 6.67 -0.75
C ARG A 140 28.74 7.32 -0.31
N LYS A 141 29.64 7.64 -1.24
CA LYS A 141 30.89 8.36 -0.99
C LYS A 141 30.75 9.88 -1.17
N GLY A 142 29.53 10.38 -1.40
CA GLY A 142 29.23 11.80 -1.53
C GLY A 142 29.35 12.34 -2.96
N ASN A 143 29.45 11.48 -3.98
CA ASN A 143 29.44 11.88 -5.39
C ASN A 143 28.19 11.31 -6.08
N ASP A 144 27.21 12.17 -6.34
CA ASP A 144 25.92 11.81 -6.93
C ASP A 144 25.87 11.91 -8.46
N ALA A 145 26.90 12.45 -9.11
CA ALA A 145 26.88 12.70 -10.56
C ALA A 145 26.61 11.43 -11.37
N ALA A 146 27.20 10.29 -10.98
CA ALA A 146 26.97 9.01 -11.66
C ALA A 146 25.56 8.47 -11.46
N LEU A 147 24.94 8.76 -10.30
CA LEU A 147 23.57 8.35 -10.01
C LEU A 147 22.57 9.17 -10.82
N GLN A 148 22.76 10.49 -10.91
CA GLN A 148 21.91 11.36 -11.73
C GLN A 148 21.90 10.93 -13.20
N VAL A 149 23.07 10.63 -13.78
CA VAL A 149 23.19 10.12 -15.15
C VAL A 149 22.45 8.78 -15.32
N MET A 150 22.47 7.93 -14.29
CA MET A 150 21.77 6.65 -14.27
C MET A 150 20.26 6.85 -14.26
N ASP A 151 19.76 7.74 -13.39
CA ASP A 151 18.35 8.07 -13.27
C ASP A 151 17.82 8.67 -14.59
N ASP A 152 18.54 9.61 -15.17
CA ASP A 152 18.22 10.18 -16.49
C ASP A 152 18.14 9.11 -17.58
N HIS A 153 19.03 8.10 -17.54
CA HIS A 153 18.99 6.99 -18.49
C HIS A 153 17.74 6.15 -18.27
N ILE A 154 17.47 5.75 -17.03
CA ILE A 154 16.29 4.98 -16.66
C ILE A 154 15.01 5.70 -17.11
N ASP A 155 14.93 7.02 -16.91
CA ASP A 155 13.77 7.81 -17.30
C ASP A 155 13.61 7.89 -18.82
N ARG A 156 14.70 8.02 -19.58
CA ARG A 156 14.66 7.90 -21.05
C ARG A 156 14.16 6.53 -21.51
N VAL A 157 14.59 5.45 -20.85
CA VAL A 157 14.14 4.08 -21.17
C VAL A 157 12.66 3.92 -20.84
N LYS A 158 12.19 4.45 -19.70
CA LYS A 158 10.79 4.42 -19.30
C LYS A 158 9.90 5.23 -20.24
N ALA A 159 10.38 6.38 -20.72
CA ALA A 159 9.68 7.21 -21.70
C ALA A 159 9.62 6.54 -23.08
N LYS A 160 10.72 5.91 -23.51
CA LYS A 160 10.79 5.19 -24.79
C LYS A 160 9.91 3.94 -24.82
N PHE A 161 9.82 3.22 -23.69
CA PHE A 161 9.01 2.01 -23.54
C PHE A 161 8.04 2.21 -22.39
N PRO A 162 6.93 2.96 -22.60
CA PRO A 162 5.99 3.24 -21.53
C PRO A 162 5.39 1.95 -20.96
N LYS A 163 5.15 1.95 -19.64
CA LYS A 163 4.34 0.90 -19.01
C LYS A 163 2.92 1.08 -19.58
N PRO A 164 2.25 0.02 -20.05
CA PRO A 164 0.83 0.14 -20.37
C PRO A 164 0.08 0.65 -19.13
N PRO A 165 -1.00 1.42 -19.31
CA PRO A 165 -1.80 1.92 -18.19
C PRO A 165 -2.19 0.75 -17.30
N HIS A 166 -1.62 0.71 -16.10
CA HIS A 166 -1.85 -0.36 -15.14
C HIS A 166 -2.98 0.10 -14.24
N CYS A 167 -4.05 -0.66 -14.16
CA CYS A 167 -5.13 -0.35 -13.22
C CYS A 167 -4.88 -0.98 -11.83
N GLU A 168 -3.65 -1.37 -11.50
CA GLU A 168 -3.29 -1.78 -10.12
C GLU A 168 -3.22 -0.58 -9.19
N ASP A 169 -2.60 0.53 -9.62
CA ASP A 169 -2.52 1.79 -8.85
C ASP A 169 -3.91 2.38 -8.52
N ALA A 170 -4.95 1.91 -9.22
CA ALA A 170 -6.33 2.33 -9.10
C ALA A 170 -7.17 1.52 -8.11
N CYS A 171 -6.72 0.31 -7.76
CA CYS A 171 -7.45 -0.65 -6.94
C CYS A 171 -6.76 -0.93 -5.60
N GLU A 172 -5.59 -0.31 -5.36
CA GLU A 172 -4.86 -0.30 -4.09
C GLU A 172 -5.15 1.01 -3.34
N HIS A 173 -6.31 1.16 -2.71
CA HIS A 173 -6.60 2.25 -1.75
C HIS A 173 -7.29 1.68 -0.52
#